data_AF-A0A0N9HQX3-F1
#
_entry.id   AF-A0A0N9HQX3-F1
#
_cell.length_a   1.000
_cell.length_b   1.000
_cell.length_c   1.000
_cell.angle_alpha   90.00
_cell.angle_beta   90.00
_cell.angle_gamma   90.00
#
_symmetry.space_group_name_H-M   'P 1'
#
loop_
_entity.id
_entity.type
_entity.pdbx_description
1 polymer ?
#
loop_
_entity_poly.entity_id
_entity_poly.type
_entity_poly.pdbx_seq_one_letter_code
_entity_poly.pdbx_strand_id
1 'polypeptide(L)'
;MTSALARIAAGTQRTLSVLDRLVPLAPAPLPSFDHDSSPPLSFSQIDVSSELLALACTERTATALRQLFDNVQNRLQSLCTAAYERTLEELLPACPSEDLWAAYSNALRTRYNHELWEAQDQARNNLLLEVQRAIERAAGASTNDAARGNFSAEVVEVLERA
;
A
#
# COMPACT_ATOMS: atom_id res chain seq x y z
N MET A 1 -10.97 -48.61 -3.61
CA MET A 1 -9.58 -48.41 -4.03
C MET A 1 -9.15 -47.03 -3.57
N THR A 2 -8.20 -46.92 -2.63
CA THR A 2 -7.70 -45.60 -2.22
C THR A 2 -6.82 -45.04 -3.35
N SER A 3 -7.08 -43.80 -3.77
CA SER A 3 -6.37 -43.19 -4.89
C SER A 3 -4.88 -43.05 -4.57
N ALA A 4 -4.03 -42.97 -5.60
CA ALA A 4 -2.59 -42.77 -5.42
C ALA A 4 -2.27 -41.55 -4.53
N LEU A 5 -3.09 -40.52 -4.61
CA LEU A 5 -3.00 -39.29 -3.83
C LEU A 5 -3.23 -39.56 -2.32
N ALA A 6 -4.19 -40.41 -1.97
CA ALA A 6 -4.45 -40.78 -0.58
C ALA A 6 -3.29 -41.55 0.06
N ARG A 7 -2.56 -42.36 -0.74
CA ARG A 7 -1.36 -43.07 -0.26
C ARG A 7 -0.18 -42.13 -0.05
N ILE A 8 -0.02 -41.14 -0.95
CA ILE A 8 1.01 -40.11 -0.81
C ILE A 8 0.75 -39.28 0.45
N ALA A 9 -0.48 -38.80 0.63
CA ALA A 9 -0.86 -38.03 1.82
C ALA A 9 -0.65 -38.82 3.13
N ALA A 10 -1.02 -40.11 3.16
CA ALA A 10 -0.78 -40.95 4.31
C ALA A 10 0.73 -41.19 4.57
N GLY A 11 1.52 -41.31 3.49
CA GLY A 11 2.97 -41.44 3.56
C GLY A 11 3.62 -40.18 4.13
N THR A 12 3.26 -39.00 3.62
CA THR A 12 3.79 -37.71 4.08
C THR A 12 3.39 -37.43 5.52
N GLN A 13 2.17 -37.76 5.91
CA GLN A 13 1.70 -37.55 7.28
C GLN A 13 2.38 -38.49 8.28
N ARG A 14 2.73 -39.71 7.86
CA ARG A 14 3.53 -40.63 8.67
C ARG A 14 4.98 -40.18 8.82
N THR A 15 5.59 -39.60 7.78
CA THR A 15 6.95 -39.05 7.89
C THR A 15 6.98 -37.81 8.78
N LEU A 16 5.99 -36.92 8.67
CA LEU A 16 5.89 -35.73 9.52
C LEU A 16 5.69 -36.09 11.00
N SER A 17 4.87 -37.08 11.30
CA SER A 17 4.65 -37.51 12.71
C SER A 17 5.85 -38.22 13.33
N VAL A 18 6.74 -38.81 12.53
CA VAL A 18 8.02 -39.34 13.00
C VAL A 18 9.00 -38.20 13.27
N LEU A 19 9.06 -37.20 12.39
CA LEU A 19 9.92 -36.01 12.60
C LEU A 19 9.51 -35.23 13.85
N ASP A 20 8.21 -35.04 14.07
CA ASP A 20 7.64 -34.37 15.24
C ASP A 20 8.03 -35.05 16.58
N ARG A 21 8.34 -36.36 16.54
CA ARG A 21 8.80 -37.12 17.72
C ARG A 21 10.31 -37.12 17.90
N LEU A 22 11.07 -36.84 16.85
CA LEU A 22 12.53 -36.87 16.86
C LEU A 22 13.15 -35.50 17.11
N VAL A 23 12.41 -34.43 16.86
CA VAL A 23 12.83 -33.06 17.18
C VAL A 23 12.34 -32.74 18.59
N PRO A 24 13.24 -32.58 19.58
CA PRO A 24 12.82 -32.04 20.86
C PRO A 24 12.27 -30.64 20.60
N LEU A 25 11.02 -30.40 20.99
CA LEU A 25 10.39 -29.07 21.04
C LEU A 25 10.99 -28.25 22.19
N ALA A 26 12.31 -28.24 22.32
CA ALA A 26 13.01 -27.32 23.19
C ALA A 26 13.04 -25.98 22.42
N PRO A 27 12.56 -24.86 23.01
CA PRO A 27 12.78 -23.56 22.41
C PRO A 27 14.30 -23.41 22.23
N ALA A 28 14.74 -23.26 20.99
CA ALA A 28 16.15 -22.99 20.72
C ALA A 28 16.52 -21.74 21.53
N PRO A 29 17.66 -21.77 22.28
CA PRO A 29 18.11 -20.59 22.98
C PRO A 29 18.24 -19.45 21.96
N LEU A 30 17.63 -18.31 22.26
CA LEU A 30 17.73 -17.12 21.43
C LEU A 30 19.21 -16.80 21.22
N PRO A 31 19.63 -16.50 19.98
CA PRO A 31 21.00 -16.09 19.70
C PRO A 31 21.37 -14.91 20.61
N SER A 32 22.54 -14.98 21.25
CA SER A 32 22.98 -14.02 22.28
C SER A 32 23.74 -12.81 21.70
N PHE A 33 23.57 -12.53 20.41
CA PHE A 33 24.27 -11.43 19.73
C PHE A 33 23.43 -10.15 19.85
N ASP A 34 24.07 -8.98 19.75
CA ASP A 34 23.43 -7.69 19.99
C ASP A 34 22.57 -7.28 18.77
N HIS A 35 21.26 -7.55 18.82
CA HIS A 35 20.34 -7.38 17.69
C HIS A 35 19.65 -6.02 17.63
N ASP A 36 19.90 -5.15 18.62
CA ASP A 36 19.20 -3.87 18.83
C ASP A 36 19.47 -2.80 17.76
N SER A 37 20.35 -3.06 16.79
CA SER A 37 20.79 -2.08 15.80
C SER A 37 20.30 -2.33 14.36
N SER A 38 19.14 -2.97 14.19
CA SER A 38 18.57 -3.12 12.84
C SER A 38 18.33 -1.73 12.22
N PRO A 39 18.97 -1.41 11.08
CA PRO A 39 18.91 -0.06 10.53
C PRO A 39 17.47 0.27 10.09
N PRO A 40 17.02 1.52 10.35
CA PRO A 40 15.66 1.93 10.03
C PRO A 40 15.41 1.97 8.52
N LEU A 41 14.14 1.81 8.13
CA LEU A 41 13.70 2.05 6.75
C LEU A 41 13.94 3.52 6.39
N SER A 42 14.41 3.75 5.16
CA SER A 42 14.66 5.10 4.66
C SER A 42 13.41 5.59 3.95
N PHE A 43 12.81 6.66 4.45
CA PHE A 43 11.56 7.21 3.93
C PHE A 43 11.78 8.60 3.37
N SER A 44 11.25 8.84 2.16
CA SER A 44 11.18 10.15 1.54
C SER A 44 9.72 10.41 1.15
N GLN A 45 9.19 11.56 1.56
CA GLN A 45 7.85 11.97 1.16
C GLN A 45 7.89 12.47 -0.28
N ILE A 46 6.96 11.98 -1.09
CA ILE A 46 6.73 12.46 -2.45
C ILE A 46 5.86 13.72 -2.36
N ASP A 47 6.29 14.79 -3.00
CA ASP A 47 5.49 15.99 -3.19
C ASP A 47 4.74 15.91 -4.52
N VAL A 48 3.42 16.10 -4.48
CA VAL A 48 2.52 16.08 -5.65
C VAL A 48 2.04 17.48 -6.05
N SER A 49 2.57 18.52 -5.41
CA SER A 49 2.10 19.90 -5.59
C SER A 49 2.25 20.37 -7.04
N SER A 50 3.36 20.02 -7.69
CA SER A 50 3.64 20.45 -9.06
C SER A 50 2.65 19.86 -10.08
N GLU A 51 2.25 18.60 -9.87
CA GLU A 51 1.33 17.86 -10.73
C GLU A 51 -0.11 18.32 -10.53
N LEU A 52 -0.50 18.60 -9.28
CA LEU A 52 -1.81 19.17 -8.97
C LEU A 52 -1.98 20.57 -9.59
N LEU A 53 -0.90 21.37 -9.60
CA LEU A 53 -0.89 22.66 -10.29
C LEU A 53 -0.99 22.51 -11.82
N ALA A 54 -0.29 21.52 -12.39
CA ALA A 54 -0.38 21.21 -13.82
C ALA A 54 -1.80 20.77 -14.25
N LEU A 55 -2.56 20.15 -13.34
CA LEU A 55 -3.97 19.80 -13.53
C LEU A 55 -4.94 20.97 -13.28
N ALA A 56 -4.43 22.20 -13.13
CA ALA A 56 -5.22 23.42 -12.91
C ALA A 56 -6.20 23.33 -11.71
N CYS A 57 -5.86 22.53 -10.70
CA CYS A 57 -6.63 22.49 -9.46
C CYS A 57 -6.57 23.86 -8.77
N THR A 58 -7.69 24.28 -8.18
CA THR A 58 -7.68 25.46 -7.31
C THR A 58 -6.75 25.22 -6.13
N GLU A 59 -6.16 26.28 -5.58
CA GLU A 59 -5.25 26.19 -4.43
C GLU A 59 -5.87 25.43 -3.23
N ARG A 60 -7.18 25.64 -2.99
CA ARG A 60 -7.92 24.93 -1.94
C ARG A 60 -8.01 23.43 -2.22
N THR A 61 -8.35 23.06 -3.46
CA THR A 61 -8.43 21.65 -3.88
C THR A 61 -7.06 20.98 -3.83
N ALA A 62 -6.02 21.64 -4.34
CA ALA A 62 -4.65 21.14 -4.32
C ALA A 62 -4.15 20.93 -2.88
N THR A 63 -4.44 21.88 -1.98
CA THR A 63 -4.09 21.77 -0.55
C THR A 63 -4.77 20.57 0.11
N ALA A 64 -6.07 20.39 -0.12
CA ALA A 64 -6.82 19.26 0.44
C ALA A 64 -6.31 17.91 -0.09
N LEU A 65 -6.04 17.82 -1.40
CA LEU A 65 -5.50 16.61 -2.02
C LEU A 65 -4.09 16.28 -1.53
N ARG A 66 -3.23 17.29 -1.35
CA ARG A 66 -1.91 17.10 -0.75
C ARG A 66 -2.02 16.55 0.67
N GLN A 67 -2.88 17.13 1.52
CA GLN A 67 -3.10 16.63 2.88
C GLN A 67 -3.61 15.19 2.90
N LEU A 68 -4.52 14.84 1.98
CA LEU A 68 -4.98 13.46 1.84
C LEU A 68 -3.83 12.53 1.44
N PHE A 69 -3.01 12.95 0.49
CA PHE A 69 -1.86 12.17 0.05
C PHE A 69 -0.81 12.00 1.15
N ASP A 70 -0.47 13.05 1.89
CA ASP A 70 0.44 13.01 3.03
C ASP A 70 -0.03 12.01 4.09
N ASN A 71 -1.33 12.00 4.40
CA ASN A 71 -1.90 11.02 5.32
C ASN A 71 -1.75 9.58 4.81
N VAL A 72 -1.93 9.35 3.52
CA VAL A 72 -1.72 8.03 2.89
C VAL A 72 -0.25 7.63 2.99
N GLN A 73 0.69 8.53 2.67
CA GLN A 73 2.13 8.27 2.76
C GLN A 73 2.56 7.91 4.18
N ASN A 74 2.11 8.68 5.17
CA ASN A 74 2.39 8.42 6.59
C ASN A 74 1.81 7.07 7.03
N ARG A 75 0.61 6.71 6.55
CA ARG A 75 0.00 5.42 6.86
C ARG A 75 0.76 4.26 6.23
N LEU A 76 1.19 4.39 4.97
CA LEU A 76 2.01 3.40 4.28
C LEU A 76 3.34 3.20 5.01
N GLN A 77 4.02 4.28 5.38
CA GLN A 77 5.27 4.22 6.15
C GLN A 77 5.07 3.47 7.47
N SER A 78 4.04 3.82 8.25
CA SER A 78 3.75 3.16 9.53
C SER A 78 3.48 1.66 9.37
N LEU A 79 2.69 1.26 8.37
CA LEU A 79 2.37 -0.14 8.12
C LEU A 79 3.60 -0.92 7.64
N CYS A 80 4.39 -0.34 6.75
CA CYS A 80 5.59 -0.95 6.22
C CYS A 80 6.67 -1.13 7.31
N THR A 81 6.85 -0.11 8.16
CA THR A 81 7.77 -0.17 9.29
C THR A 81 7.37 -1.26 10.29
N ALA A 82 6.10 -1.30 10.68
CA ALA A 82 5.61 -2.33 11.60
C ALA A 82 5.72 -3.74 11.00
N ALA A 83 5.48 -3.90 9.69
CA ALA A 83 5.66 -5.18 9.01
C ALA A 83 7.14 -5.60 8.97
N TYR A 84 8.04 -4.66 8.65
CA TYR A 84 9.48 -4.90 8.65
C TYR A 84 9.99 -5.33 10.03
N GLU A 85 9.67 -4.58 11.08
CA GLU A 85 10.03 -4.89 12.48
C GLU A 85 9.54 -6.29 12.87
N ARG A 86 8.27 -6.57 12.60
CA ARG A 86 7.69 -7.89 12.86
C ARG A 86 8.41 -9.01 12.10
N THR A 87 8.75 -8.80 10.82
CA THR A 87 9.48 -9.83 10.07
C THR A 87 10.89 -10.06 10.59
N LEU A 88 11.56 -9.02 11.10
CA LEU A 88 12.86 -9.16 11.75
C LEU A 88 12.73 -9.98 13.04
N GLU A 89 11.74 -9.66 13.88
CA GLU A 89 11.46 -10.41 15.12
C GLU A 89 11.15 -11.89 14.84
N GLU A 90 10.36 -12.19 13.81
CA GLU A 90 10.03 -13.56 13.41
C GLU A 90 11.23 -14.32 12.82
N LEU A 91 12.15 -13.62 12.15
CA LEU A 91 13.37 -14.20 11.57
C LEU A 91 14.46 -14.46 12.62
N LEU A 92 14.48 -13.68 13.69
CA LEU A 92 15.53 -13.69 14.70
C LEU A 92 15.82 -15.10 15.27
N PRO A 93 14.82 -15.91 15.69
CA PRO A 93 15.07 -17.24 16.25
C PRO A 93 15.60 -18.25 15.23
N ALA A 94 15.41 -17.98 13.93
CA ALA A 94 15.85 -18.84 12.85
C ALA A 94 17.27 -18.51 12.37
N CYS A 95 17.89 -17.44 12.88
CA CYS A 95 19.20 -16.97 12.41
C CYS A 95 20.35 -17.60 13.22
N PRO A 96 21.23 -18.42 12.60
CA PRO A 96 22.24 -19.17 13.32
C PRO A 96 23.55 -18.40 13.57
N SER A 97 23.73 -17.23 12.94
CA SER A 97 24.96 -16.43 13.04
C SER A 97 24.72 -14.95 12.77
N GLU A 98 25.57 -14.09 13.33
CA GLU A 98 25.54 -12.64 13.14
C GLU A 98 25.73 -12.22 11.66
N ASP A 99 26.65 -12.86 10.92
CA ASP A 99 26.88 -12.56 9.50
C ASP A 99 25.63 -12.80 8.64
N LEU A 100 24.94 -13.91 8.89
CA LEU A 100 23.67 -14.22 8.23
C LEU A 100 22.58 -13.24 8.64
N TRP A 101 22.50 -12.86 9.92
CA TRP A 101 21.57 -11.85 10.39
C TRP A 101 21.76 -10.50 9.69
N ALA A 102 23.01 -10.04 9.55
CA ALA A 102 23.34 -8.82 8.81
C ALA A 102 22.94 -8.92 7.33
N ALA A 103 23.19 -10.06 6.69
CA ALA A 103 22.79 -10.27 5.30
C ALA A 103 21.26 -10.28 5.12
N TYR A 104 20.53 -11.00 5.98
CA TYR A 104 19.06 -11.08 5.91
C TYR A 104 18.38 -9.76 6.27
N SER A 105 18.79 -9.09 7.34
CA SER A 105 18.24 -7.78 7.72
C SER A 105 18.46 -6.74 6.62
N ASN A 106 19.63 -6.74 5.97
CA ASN A 106 19.89 -5.85 4.84
C ASN A 106 19.04 -6.20 3.60
N ALA A 107 18.84 -7.49 3.31
CA ALA A 107 17.97 -7.93 2.22
C ALA A 107 16.50 -7.55 2.48
N LEU A 108 16.01 -7.76 3.70
CA LEU A 108 14.68 -7.33 4.12
C LEU A 108 14.52 -5.82 4.02
N ARG A 109 15.48 -5.05 4.54
CA ARG A 109 15.47 -3.59 4.43
C ARG A 109 15.38 -3.12 2.99
N THR A 110 16.19 -3.70 2.11
CA THR A 110 16.19 -3.35 0.67
C THR A 110 14.83 -3.65 0.04
N ARG A 111 14.26 -4.81 0.35
CA ARG A 111 12.94 -5.21 -0.14
C ARG A 111 11.83 -4.29 0.37
N TYR A 112 11.76 -4.04 1.67
CA TYR A 112 10.72 -3.19 2.26
C TYR A 112 10.83 -1.73 1.80
N ASN A 113 12.05 -1.19 1.63
CA ASN A 113 12.23 0.12 1.01
C ASN A 113 11.69 0.16 -0.43
N HIS A 114 11.93 -0.89 -1.21
CA HIS A 114 11.40 -0.99 -2.57
C HIS A 114 9.87 -1.07 -2.59
N GLU A 115 9.29 -1.94 -1.77
CA GLU A 115 7.83 -2.08 -1.66
C GLU A 115 7.16 -0.78 -1.19
N LEU A 116 7.79 -0.05 -0.26
CA LEU A 116 7.30 1.26 0.19
C LEU A 116 7.33 2.30 -0.93
N TRP A 117 8.44 2.36 -1.67
CA TRP A 117 8.60 3.29 -2.80
C TRP A 117 7.57 3.00 -3.90
N GLU A 118 7.39 1.74 -4.28
CA GLU A 118 6.38 1.34 -5.27
C GLU A 118 4.96 1.69 -4.80
N ALA A 119 4.64 1.44 -3.53
CA ALA A 119 3.33 1.78 -2.98
C ALA A 119 3.07 3.29 -2.97
N GLN A 120 4.09 4.11 -2.66
CA GLN A 120 3.98 5.57 -2.72
C GLN A 120 3.76 6.06 -4.15
N ASP A 121 4.52 5.54 -5.12
CA ASP A 121 4.35 5.92 -6.53
C ASP A 121 2.99 5.49 -7.07
N GLN A 122 2.54 4.28 -6.74
CA GLN A 122 1.21 3.81 -7.09
C GLN A 122 0.10 4.69 -6.49
N ALA A 123 0.24 5.08 -5.22
CA ALA A 123 -0.72 5.97 -4.57
C ALA A 123 -0.75 7.35 -5.24
N ARG A 124 0.41 7.91 -5.62
CA ARG A 124 0.53 9.16 -6.37
C ARG A 124 -0.18 9.05 -7.72
N ASN A 125 0.12 8.00 -8.49
CA ASN A 125 -0.46 7.80 -9.82
C ASN A 125 -1.98 7.65 -9.75
N ASN A 126 -2.49 6.91 -8.77
CA ASN A 126 -3.93 6.76 -8.53
C ASN A 126 -4.60 8.09 -8.18
N LEU A 127 -3.99 8.90 -7.31
CA LEU A 127 -4.50 10.22 -6.95
C LEU A 127 -4.61 11.13 -8.18
N LEU A 128 -3.53 11.26 -8.96
CA LEU A 128 -3.50 12.13 -10.13
C LEU A 128 -4.49 11.67 -11.21
N LEU A 129 -4.60 10.37 -11.42
CA LEU A 129 -5.52 9.78 -12.38
C LEU A 129 -6.99 10.03 -11.97
N GLU A 130 -7.32 9.92 -10.68
CA GLU A 130 -8.66 10.23 -10.20
C GLU A 130 -9.00 11.74 -10.30
N VAL A 131 -8.01 12.62 -10.06
CA VAL A 131 -8.18 14.06 -10.28
C VAL A 131 -8.45 14.35 -11.75
N GLN A 132 -7.70 13.74 -12.67
CA GLN A 132 -7.90 13.90 -14.10
C GLN A 132 -9.29 13.42 -14.54
N ARG A 133 -9.70 12.23 -14.09
CA ARG A 133 -11.07 11.72 -14.32
C ARG A 133 -12.14 12.65 -13.78
N ALA A 134 -11.92 13.27 -12.63
CA ALA A 134 -12.86 14.22 -12.03
C ALA A 134 -12.99 15.50 -12.88
N ILE A 135 -11.88 16.01 -13.42
CA ILE A 135 -11.87 17.16 -14.33
C ILE A 135 -12.63 16.84 -15.62
N GLU A 136 -12.35 15.69 -16.24
CA GLU A 136 -13.05 15.25 -17.47
C GLU A 136 -14.56 15.12 -17.25
N ARG A 137 -14.97 14.54 -16.12
CA ARG A 137 -16.38 14.44 -15.72
C ARG A 137 -17.03 15.81 -15.53
N ALA A 138 -16.35 16.75 -14.90
CA ALA A 138 -16.86 18.11 -14.70
C ALA A 138 -17.01 18.87 -16.04
N ALA A 139 -16.03 18.73 -16.93
CA ALA A 139 -16.08 19.33 -18.27
C ALA A 139 -17.25 18.79 -19.10
N GLY A 140 -17.47 17.47 -19.11
CA GLY A 140 -18.58 16.83 -19.82
C GLY A 140 -19.96 17.10 -19.21
N ALA A 141 -20.05 17.34 -17.91
CA ALA A 141 -21.29 17.75 -17.26
C ALA A 141 -21.71 19.17 -17.68
N SER A 142 -20.74 20.09 -17.83
CA SER A 142 -20.99 21.47 -18.24
C SER A 142 -21.58 21.59 -19.66
N THR A 143 -21.30 20.65 -20.56
CA THR A 143 -21.89 20.65 -21.92
C THR A 143 -23.35 20.18 -21.94
N ASN A 144 -23.76 19.34 -20.98
CA ASN A 144 -25.14 18.85 -20.89
C ASN A 144 -26.06 19.78 -20.09
N ASP A 145 -25.52 20.61 -19.20
CA ASP A 145 -26.31 21.56 -18.39
C ASP A 145 -26.67 22.85 -19.17
N ALA A 146 -26.10 23.05 -20.36
CA ALA A 146 -26.53 24.10 -21.30
C ALA A 146 -27.98 23.92 -21.80
N ALA A 147 -28.58 22.73 -21.60
CA ALA A 147 -29.99 22.47 -21.90
C ALA A 147 -30.97 22.89 -20.79
N ARG A 148 -30.48 23.37 -19.65
CA ARG A 148 -31.30 23.71 -18.47
C ARG A 148 -31.64 25.20 -18.32
N GLY A 149 -31.29 26.00 -19.33
CA GLY A 149 -31.36 27.46 -19.31
C GLY A 149 -32.50 28.10 -20.11
N ASN A 150 -33.61 27.40 -20.42
CA ASN A 150 -34.72 27.99 -21.19
C ASN A 150 -36.01 28.23 -20.40
N PHE A 151 -35.95 28.34 -19.08
CA PHE A 151 -37.13 28.75 -18.28
C PHE A 151 -37.44 30.25 -18.43
N SER A 152 -36.46 31.08 -18.81
CA SER A 152 -36.65 32.52 -18.94
C SER A 152 -37.39 32.92 -20.22
N ALA A 153 -37.35 32.12 -21.29
CA ALA A 153 -38.06 32.44 -22.53
C ALA A 153 -39.57 32.12 -22.41
N GLU A 154 -39.92 30.98 -21.80
CA GLU A 154 -41.31 30.55 -21.64
C GLU A 154 -42.09 31.46 -20.67
N VAL A 155 -41.47 31.94 -19.59
CA VAL A 155 -42.12 32.86 -18.64
C VAL A 155 -42.33 34.26 -19.22
N VAL A 156 -41.43 34.74 -20.09
CA VAL A 156 -41.62 36.02 -20.80
C VAL A 156 -42.76 35.92 -21.82
N GLU A 157 -42.89 34.81 -22.55
CA GLU A 157 -44.00 34.61 -23.48
C GLU A 157 -45.37 34.55 -22.79
N VAL A 158 -45.45 34.05 -21.56
CA VAL A 158 -46.70 34.00 -20.77
C VAL A 158 -47.08 35.38 -20.22
N LEU A 159 -46.10 36.23 -19.90
CA LEU A 159 -46.34 37.60 -19.41
C LEU A 159 -46.67 38.61 -20.52
N GLU A 160 -46.28 38.35 -21.77
CA GLU A 160 -46.66 39.19 -22.92
C GLU A 160 -48.05 38.84 -23.51
N ARG A 161 -48.69 37.77 -23.01
CA ARG A 161 -50.02 37.32 -23.44
C ARG A 161 -51.16 37.60 -22.45
N ALA A 162 -50.86 38.15 -21.27
CA ALA A 162 -51.83 38.51 -20.22
C ALA A 162 -52.07 40.02 -20.20
#